data_AF-A0A0B9GGJ8-F1
#
_entry.id   AF-A0A0B9GGJ8-F1
#
_cell.length_a   1.000
_cell.length_b   1.000
_cell.length_c   1.000
_cell.angle_alpha   90.00
_cell.angle_beta   90.00
_cell.angle_gamma   90.00
#
_symmetry.space_group_name_H-M   'P 1'
#
loop_
_entity.id
_entity.type
_entity.pdbx_description
1 polymer ?
#
loop_
_entity_poly.entity_id
_entity_poly.type
_entity_poly.pdbx_seq_one_letter_code
_entity_poly.pdbx_strand_id
1 'polypeptide(L)' 'MTKELGHKPLSISHSKELFEAVTDALSQSIECYVILVKGTKFGTSKGGVKAGYDSHLWIVEELGGSVEKGYEFKLCRIQ' A
#
# COMPACT_ATOMS: atom_id res chain seq x y z
N MET A 1 -29.96 17.18 -12.41
CA MET A 1 -29.19 16.91 -11.17
C MET A 1 -28.04 15.99 -11.51
N THR A 2 -26.82 16.51 -11.55
CA THR A 2 -25.58 15.74 -11.69
C THR A 2 -25.31 15.05 -10.37
N LYS A 3 -25.29 13.71 -10.35
CA LYS A 3 -24.83 12.94 -9.17
C LYS A 3 -23.37 13.30 -8.92
N GLU A 4 -23.08 13.90 -7.77
CA GLU A 4 -21.70 13.99 -7.27
C GLU A 4 -21.19 12.56 -7.04
N LEU A 5 -20.35 12.09 -7.96
CA LEU A 5 -19.54 10.90 -7.72
C LEU A 5 -18.44 11.36 -6.77
N GLY A 6 -18.41 10.79 -5.56
CA GLY A 6 -17.46 11.10 -4.49
C GLY A 6 -16.01 10.75 -4.87
N HIS A 7 -15.44 11.50 -5.81
CA HIS A 7 -14.06 11.43 -6.23
C HIS A 7 -13.21 12.15 -5.18
N LYS A 8 -13.04 11.55 -3.99
CA LYS A 8 -11.85 11.92 -3.20
C LYS A 8 -10.64 11.34 -3.94
N PRO A 9 -9.66 12.15 -4.36
CA PRO A 9 -8.37 11.63 -4.78
C PRO A 9 -7.88 10.72 -3.65
N LEU A 10 -7.35 9.54 -3.98
CA LEU A 10 -6.50 8.80 -3.04
C LEU A 10 -5.41 9.80 -2.62
N SER A 11 -5.58 10.36 -1.43
CA SER A 11 -4.78 11.50 -1.01
C SER A 11 -3.34 11.03 -0.91
N ILE A 12 -2.44 11.90 -1.34
CA ILE A 12 -0.98 11.75 -1.20
C ILE A 12 -0.59 11.21 0.19
N SER A 13 -1.41 11.45 1.22
CA SER A 13 -1.30 10.89 2.56
C SER A 13 -1.17 9.35 2.60
N HIS A 14 -2.03 8.56 1.94
CA HIS A 14 -1.95 7.10 2.03
C HIS A 14 -0.70 6.54 1.32
N SER A 15 -0.29 7.17 0.21
CA SER A 15 0.95 6.80 -0.48
C SER A 15 2.18 7.11 0.36
N LYS A 16 2.15 8.26 1.06
CA LYS A 16 3.19 8.68 1.99
C LYS A 16 3.27 7.78 3.22
N GLU A 17 2.13 7.45 3.84
CA GLU A 17 2.04 6.53 4.98
C GLU A 17 2.61 5.15 4.63
N LEU A 18 2.27 4.62 3.45
CA LEU A 18 2.84 3.35 2.97
C LEU A 18 4.35 3.46 2.74
N PHE A 19 4.82 4.54 2.11
CA PHE A 19 6.25 4.75 1.88
C PHE A 19 7.03 4.84 3.19
N GLU A 20 6.52 5.59 4.16
CA GLU A 20 7.10 5.72 5.50
C GLU A 20 7.13 4.36 6.22
N ALA A 21 6.03 3.60 6.19
CA ALA A 21 5.97 2.27 6.79
C ALA A 21 6.98 1.28 6.16
N VAL A 22 7.12 1.29 4.83
CA VAL A 22 8.12 0.46 4.13
C VAL A 22 9.54 0.92 4.44
N THR A 23 9.78 2.24 4.56
CA THR A 23 11.08 2.80 4.94
C THR A 23 11.47 2.35 6.35
N ASP A 24 10.55 2.45 7.30
CA ASP A 24 10.79 2.03 8.68
C ASP A 24 11.06 0.53 8.76
N ALA A 25 10.24 -0.28 8.06
CA ALA A 25 10.41 -1.72 8.01
C ALA A 25 11.76 -2.15 7.41
N LEU A 26 12.22 -1.48 6.34
CA LEU A 26 13.55 -1.72 5.77
C LEU A 26 14.66 -1.33 6.73
N SER A 27 14.58 -0.14 7.34
CA SER A 27 15.63 0.40 8.22
C SER A 27 15.86 -0.45 9.48
N GLN A 28 14.80 -1.08 9.97
CA GLN A 28 14.80 -1.88 11.19
C GLN A 28 14.79 -3.40 10.91
N SER A 29 14.77 -3.82 9.64
CA SER A 29 14.66 -5.23 9.24
C SER A 29 13.45 -5.92 9.89
N ILE A 30 12.30 -5.24 9.90
CA ILE A 30 11.08 -5.73 10.53
C ILE A 30 10.43 -6.81 9.66
N GLU A 31 10.19 -7.96 10.26
CA GLU A 31 9.35 -9.01 9.69
C GLU A 31 7.87 -8.59 9.79
N CYS A 32 7.15 -8.62 8.66
CA CYS A 32 5.77 -8.17 8.60
C CYS A 32 4.89 -9.09 7.76
N TYR A 33 3.58 -9.09 8.06
CA TYR A 33 2.58 -9.69 7.20
C TYR A 33 2.19 -8.71 6.10
N VAL A 34 2.03 -9.20 4.88
CA VAL A 34 1.66 -8.38 3.73
C VAL A 34 0.14 -8.42 3.53
N ILE A 35 -0.47 -7.24 3.49
CA ILE A 35 -1.89 -7.06 3.16
C ILE A 35 -1.97 -6.18 1.90
N LEU A 36 -2.30 -6.78 0.76
CA LEU A 36 -2.52 -6.05 -0.50
C LEU A 36 -3.96 -5.57 -0.57
N VAL A 37 -4.18 -4.28 -0.30
CA VAL A 37 -5.50 -3.66 -0.34
C VAL A 37 -5.75 -3.06 -1.73
N LYS A 38 -6.72 -3.59 -2.49
CA LYS A 38 -7.15 -2.95 -3.74
C LYS A 38 -8.02 -1.72 -3.43
N GLY A 39 -7.39 -0.55 -3.37
CA GLY A 39 -8.08 0.74 -3.34
C GLY A 39 -8.56 1.12 -4.74
N THR A 40 -9.88 1.08 -5.01
CA THR A 40 -10.41 1.61 -6.27
C THR A 40 -10.56 3.12 -6.16
N LYS A 41 -10.00 3.88 -7.13
CA LYS A 41 -10.13 5.35 -7.22
C LYS A 41 -11.58 5.85 -7.24
N PHE A 42 -12.51 4.96 -7.58
CA PHE A 42 -13.94 5.18 -7.52
C PHE A 42 -14.49 4.23 -6.47
N GLY A 43 -15.14 4.76 -5.43
CA GLY A 43 -15.78 3.92 -4.41
C GLY A 43 -16.63 2.85 -5.09
N THR A 44 -16.40 1.58 -4.75
CA THR A 44 -17.21 0.52 -5.34
C THR A 44 -18.64 0.71 -4.87
N SER A 45 -19.54 0.99 -5.83
CA SER A 45 -20.95 1.23 -5.57
C SER A 45 -21.68 0.00 -4.99
N LYS A 46 -21.02 -1.16 -4.99
CA LYS A 46 -21.29 -2.40 -4.26
C LYS A 46 -20.07 -3.31 -4.42
N GLY A 47 -19.55 -3.88 -3.34
CA GLY A 47 -18.53 -4.94 -3.39
C GLY A 47 -17.10 -4.49 -3.09
N GLY A 48 -16.84 -4.33 -1.78
CA GLY A 48 -15.70 -4.92 -1.07
C GLY A 48 -14.30 -4.57 -1.55
N VAL A 49 -13.58 -3.83 -0.70
CA VAL A 49 -12.12 -3.84 -0.65
C VAL A 49 -11.65 -5.30 -0.72
N LYS A 50 -10.94 -5.66 -1.80
CA LYS A 50 -10.29 -6.97 -1.90
C LYS A 50 -8.91 -6.81 -1.27
N ALA A 51 -8.77 -7.32 -0.05
CA ALA A 51 -7.48 -7.45 0.62
C ALA A 51 -6.96 -8.88 0.39
N GLY A 52 -5.80 -9.00 -0.23
CA GLY A 52 -5.04 -10.26 -0.25
C GLY A 52 -4.16 -10.30 0.99
N TYR A 53 -4.35 -11.29 1.85
CA TYR A 53 -3.49 -11.57 3.01
C TYR A 53 -2.58 -12.75 2.68
N ASP A 54 -1.29 -12.62 2.97
CA ASP A 54 -0.37 -13.75 3.01
C ASP A 54 -0.05 -14.09 4.47
N SER A 55 -0.18 -15.38 4.83
CA SER A 55 0.08 -15.90 6.17
C SER A 55 1.56 -16.05 6.51
N HIS A 56 2.46 -15.75 5.57
CA HIS A 56 3.90 -15.80 5.78
C HIS A 56 4.43 -14.45 6.21
N LEU A 57 5.53 -14.49 6.95
CA LEU A 57 6.30 -13.30 7.25
C LEU A 57 7.12 -12.91 6.02
N TRP A 58 7.21 -11.61 5.81
CA TRP A 58 8.00 -11.00 4.75
C TRP A 58 8.93 -9.96 5.36
N ILE A 59 10.06 -9.74 4.71
CA ILE A 59 10.98 -8.66 5.02
C ILE A 59 11.13 -7.76 3.80
N VAL A 60 11.28 -6.45 4.03
CA VAL A 60 11.63 -5.52 2.96
C VAL A 60 13.13 -5.64 2.69
N GLU A 61 13.52 -5.97 1.46
CA GLU A 61 14.93 -6.07 1.08
C GLU A 61 15.42 -4.79 0.40
N GLU A 62 14.56 -4.15 -0.37
CA GLU A 62 14.91 -2.98 -1.16
C GLU A 62 13.74 -1.99 -1.20
N LEU A 63 14.06 -0.69 -1.16
CA LEU A 63 13.14 0.42 -1.40
C LEU A 63 13.85 1.44 -2.29
N GLY A 64 13.21 1.87 -3.37
CA GLY A 64 13.73 2.85 -4.31
C GLY A 64 12.68 3.88 -4.72
N GLY A 65 13.11 5.12 -4.97
CA GLY A 65 12.25 6.22 -5.41
C GLY A 65 11.82 7.17 -4.28
N SER A 66 10.72 7.90 -4.50
CA SER A 66 10.16 8.84 -3.52
C SER A 66 8.64 8.98 -3.69
N VAL A 67 7.96 9.54 -2.69
CA VAL A 67 6.50 9.76 -2.74
C VAL A 67 6.10 10.64 -3.94
N GLU A 68 6.91 11.64 -4.27
CA GLU A 68 6.62 12.63 -5.33
C GLU A 68 6.84 12.06 -6.73
N LYS A 69 7.83 11.17 -6.90
CA LYS A 69 8.23 10.61 -8.20
C LYS A 69 7.67 9.21 -8.44
N GLY A 70 7.04 8.61 -7.43
CA GLY A 70 6.74 7.19 -7.40
C GLY A 70 7.90 6.40 -6.81
N TYR A 71 7.55 5.27 -6.22
CA TYR A 71 8.49 4.37 -5.55
C TYR A 71 8.13 2.92 -5.83
N GLU A 72 9.12 2.07 -5.65
CA GLU A 72 9.00 0.62 -5.70
C GLU A 72 9.76 0.01 -4.53
N PHE A 73 9.31 -1.16 -4.07
CA PHE A 73 9.99 -1.90 -3.03
C PHE A 73 9.88 -3.39 -3.29
N LYS A 74 10.87 -4.14 -2.81
CA LYS A 74 10.91 -5.59 -2.90
C LYS A 74 10.71 -6.20 -1.53
N LEU A 75 9.78 -7.15 -1.48
CA LEU A 75 9.51 -7.97 -0.32
C LEU A 75 10.04 -9.38 -0.61
N CYS A 76 10.72 -9.97 0.37
CA CYS A 76 11.15 -11.35 0.34
C CYS A 76 10.41 -12.14 1.42
N ARG A 77 9.89 -13.30 1.05
CA ARG A 77 9.17 -14.18 1.96
C ARG A 77 10.18 -14.91 2.83
N ILE A 78 10.01 -14.82 4.13
CA ILE A 78 10.82 -15.52 5.12
C ILE A 78 10.34 -16.97 5.19
N GLN A 79 11.28 -17.92 5.20
CA GLN A 79 11.01 -19.36 5.35
C GLN A 79 11.02 -19.79 6.81
#